data_AF-A0A1X0QA68-F1
#
_entry.id   AF-A0A1X0QA68-F1
#
_cell.length_a   1.000
_cell.length_b   1.000
_cell.length_c   1.000
_cell.angle_alpha   90.00
_cell.angle_beta   90.00
_cell.angle_gamma   90.00
#
_symmetry.space_group_name_H-M   'P 1'
#
loop_
_entity.id
_entity.type
_entity.pdbx_description
1 polymer ?
#
loop_
_entity_poly.entity_id
_entity_poly.type
_entity_poly.pdbx_seq_one_letter_code
_entity_poly.pdbx_strand_id
1 'polypeptide(L)'
;MNLYLIQFIKAYLTIEELYEINERTYNELDQVAKSDFISKVKINFYEKCPLSIKKCSADSCSVPIIKYKNKDGIIDLLKVKESYSPTITNGSDVWRAMYNLTPNKAFHKILNGMKFTVTTHISAFYTNFIGNYFPNPFVFRKSYTEEYQNDFINLYMIIRNAIGSLKHTNSVLHPEVKKIVDLIEIDKRFDILTYDSYELIEKCIECVACLDCQKCILWGTIQLRGLRTAIEVFNKENIDGVFQIYLINLFRRLSETVKQSHRLKNIRYPFIYLVISYYKSITTLTLITIMFGLLIRKIKSSGMRTQVELDQKNK
;
A
#
# COMPACT_ATOMS: atom_id res chain seq x y z
N MET A 1 -27.87 -23.46 -5.22
CA MET A 1 -27.18 -22.15 -5.21
C MET A 1 -26.05 -22.24 -6.22
N ASN A 2 -26.28 -21.79 -7.46
CA ASN A 2 -25.34 -21.97 -8.56
C ASN A 2 -24.16 -21.02 -8.36
N LEU A 3 -23.07 -21.55 -7.79
CA LEU A 3 -21.79 -20.85 -7.67
C LEU A 3 -21.14 -20.80 -9.07
N TYR A 4 -21.30 -19.68 -9.77
CA TYR A 4 -20.56 -19.45 -11.01
C TYR A 4 -19.11 -19.06 -10.68
N LEU A 5 -18.20 -19.80 -11.30
CA LEU A 5 -16.76 -19.76 -11.11
C LEU A 5 -16.19 -18.37 -11.46
N ILE A 6 -15.29 -17.85 -10.62
CA ILE A 6 -14.19 -17.03 -11.12
C ILE A 6 -13.34 -17.97 -11.99
N GLN A 7 -13.64 -18.00 -13.29
CA GLN A 7 -12.82 -18.72 -14.23
C GLN A 7 -11.68 -17.81 -14.63
N PHE A 8 -10.53 -17.99 -14.00
CA PHE A 8 -9.29 -17.46 -14.54
C PHE A 8 -9.04 -18.17 -15.87
N ILE A 9 -9.28 -17.49 -16.99
CA ILE A 9 -8.67 -17.92 -18.25
C ILE A 9 -7.17 -17.86 -17.98
N LYS A 10 -6.49 -19.01 -18.13
CA LYS A 10 -5.09 -19.18 -17.82
C LYS A 10 -4.24 -18.44 -18.85
N ALA A 11 -4.22 -17.13 -18.78
CA ALA A 11 -3.31 -16.30 -19.53
C ALA A 11 -2.00 -16.23 -18.75
N TYR A 12 -0.99 -16.88 -19.29
CA TYR A 12 0.35 -16.80 -18.74
C TYR A 12 0.94 -15.45 -19.16
N LEU A 13 0.94 -14.51 -18.23
CA LEU A 13 1.72 -13.30 -18.31
C LEU A 13 2.94 -13.47 -17.39
N THR A 14 4.13 -13.19 -17.89
CA THR A 14 5.36 -13.19 -17.11
C THR A 14 5.44 -11.96 -16.21
N ILE A 15 6.30 -11.99 -15.18
CA ILE A 15 6.49 -10.82 -14.32
C ILE A 15 7.17 -9.67 -15.08
N GLU A 16 7.99 -9.99 -16.07
CA GLU A 16 8.66 -9.04 -16.96
C GLU A 16 7.64 -8.30 -17.84
N GLU A 17 6.72 -9.02 -18.50
CA GLU A 17 5.64 -8.39 -19.26
C GLU A 17 4.73 -7.55 -18.36
N LEU A 18 4.43 -8.02 -17.14
CA LEU A 18 3.67 -7.25 -16.17
C LEU A 18 4.37 -5.94 -15.79
N TYR A 19 5.71 -5.97 -15.64
CA TYR A 19 6.50 -4.78 -15.36
C TYR A 19 6.37 -3.75 -16.48
N GLU A 20 6.45 -4.16 -17.74
CA GLU A 20 6.26 -3.28 -18.90
C GLU A 20 4.84 -2.69 -18.95
N ILE A 21 3.81 -3.49 -18.68
CA ILE A 21 2.41 -3.02 -18.60
C ILE A 21 2.26 -1.98 -17.48
N ASN A 22 2.88 -2.23 -16.33
CA ASN A 22 2.82 -1.34 -15.18
C ASN A 22 3.50 0.00 -15.45
N GLU A 23 4.69 0.01 -16.06
CA GLU A 23 5.44 1.25 -16.33
C GLU A 23 4.67 2.23 -17.22
N ARG A 24 3.80 1.74 -18.13
CA ARG A 24 2.95 2.59 -18.98
C ARG A 24 1.95 3.46 -18.20
N THR A 25 1.54 3.02 -17.01
CA THR A 25 0.50 3.71 -16.20
C THR A 25 1.00 4.18 -14.84
N TYR A 26 2.19 3.75 -14.43
CA TYR A 26 2.72 3.97 -13.08
C TYR A 26 2.78 5.45 -12.68
N ASN A 27 3.35 6.30 -13.54
CA ASN A 27 3.58 7.71 -13.21
C ASN A 27 2.26 8.48 -13.04
N GLU A 28 1.31 8.28 -13.96
CA GLU A 28 0.00 8.91 -13.85
C GLU A 28 -0.74 8.40 -12.61
N LEU A 29 -0.70 7.08 -12.36
CA LEU A 29 -1.35 6.47 -11.20
C LEU A 29 -0.77 6.98 -9.88
N ASP A 30 0.54 7.22 -9.83
CA ASP A 30 1.20 7.81 -8.67
C ASP A 30 0.78 9.27 -8.44
N GLN A 31 0.61 10.07 -9.49
CA GLN A 31 0.11 11.44 -9.40
C GLN A 31 -1.36 11.46 -8.94
N VAL A 32 -2.21 10.64 -9.55
CA VAL A 32 -3.63 10.54 -9.20
C VAL A 32 -3.82 10.08 -7.76
N ALA A 33 -3.04 9.09 -7.30
CA ALA A 33 -3.06 8.64 -5.91
C ALA A 33 -2.63 9.72 -4.89
N LYS A 34 -1.85 10.72 -5.34
CA LYS A 34 -1.44 11.87 -4.52
C LYS A 34 -2.43 13.01 -4.50
N SER A 35 -3.45 12.99 -5.35
CA SER A 35 -4.50 14.00 -5.34
C SER A 35 -5.25 14.02 -4.00
N ASP A 36 -5.81 15.18 -3.65
CA ASP A 36 -6.60 15.35 -2.43
C ASP A 36 -7.84 14.44 -2.40
N PHE A 37 -8.45 14.19 -3.56
CA PHE A 37 -9.61 13.31 -3.67
C PHE A 37 -9.26 11.86 -3.31
N ILE A 38 -8.15 11.34 -3.81
CA ILE A 38 -7.77 9.92 -3.62
C ILE A 38 -7.04 9.69 -2.29
N SER A 39 -6.30 10.67 -1.78
CA SER A 39 -5.45 10.49 -0.59
C SER A 39 -6.14 10.70 0.75
N LYS A 40 -7.36 11.29 0.77
CA LYS A 40 -8.06 11.64 2.00
C LYS A 40 -9.22 10.68 2.25
N VAL A 41 -9.09 9.83 3.25
CA VAL A 41 -10.09 8.79 3.57
C VAL A 41 -10.59 8.89 5.00
N LYS A 42 -11.79 8.38 5.24
CA LYS A 42 -12.33 8.20 6.60
C LYS A 42 -12.60 6.71 6.83
N ILE A 43 -11.91 6.14 7.82
CA ILE A 43 -12.05 4.74 8.22
C ILE A 43 -12.14 4.69 9.74
N ASN A 44 -13.13 3.95 10.24
CA ASN A 44 -13.27 3.64 11.65
C ASN A 44 -12.52 2.35 11.94
N PHE A 45 -11.51 2.41 12.81
CA PHE A 45 -10.77 1.23 13.23
C PHE A 45 -11.59 0.39 14.19
N TYR A 46 -11.46 -0.93 14.09
CA TYR A 46 -12.02 -1.93 15.00
C TYR A 46 -13.55 -2.05 15.06
N GLU A 47 -14.30 -1.13 14.45
CA GLU A 47 -15.78 -1.11 14.48
C GLU A 47 -16.41 -2.43 14.03
N LYS A 48 -15.77 -3.09 13.06
CA LYS A 48 -16.24 -4.37 12.50
C LYS A 48 -15.67 -5.62 13.17
N CYS A 49 -14.81 -5.48 14.19
CA CYS A 49 -14.20 -6.66 14.81
C CYS A 49 -15.20 -7.33 15.77
N PRO A 50 -15.56 -8.62 15.56
CA PRO A 50 -16.44 -9.33 16.50
C PRO A 50 -15.73 -9.78 17.79
N LEU A 51 -14.41 -9.57 17.90
CA LEU A 51 -13.58 -10.05 19.01
C LEU A 51 -13.16 -8.91 19.96
N SER A 52 -12.71 -9.29 21.16
CA SER A 52 -12.05 -8.35 22.08
C SER A 52 -10.73 -7.83 21.49
N ILE A 53 -10.56 -6.51 21.48
CA ILE A 53 -9.48 -5.84 20.76
C ILE A 53 -8.33 -5.49 21.71
N LYS A 54 -7.12 -5.93 21.36
CA LYS A 54 -5.88 -5.33 21.89
C LYS A 54 -5.53 -4.13 21.02
N LYS A 55 -5.67 -2.93 21.57
CA LYS A 55 -5.38 -1.68 20.84
C LYS A 55 -3.89 -1.58 20.51
N CYS A 56 -3.60 -1.01 19.34
CA CYS A 56 -2.24 -0.67 18.93
C CYS A 56 -1.61 0.31 19.94
N SER A 57 -0.42 -0.01 20.44
CA SER A 57 0.31 0.81 21.42
C SER A 57 1.59 1.46 20.89
N ALA A 58 1.96 1.19 19.63
CA ALA A 58 3.23 1.65 19.06
C ALA A 58 3.05 2.58 17.86
N ASP A 59 3.89 3.60 17.78
CA ASP A 59 3.85 4.62 16.72
C ASP A 59 3.99 4.01 15.32
N SER A 60 4.81 2.96 15.19
CA SER A 60 5.02 2.22 13.93
C SER A 60 3.74 1.63 13.33
N CYS A 61 2.69 1.51 14.15
CA CYS A 61 1.41 0.90 13.85
C CYS A 61 0.26 1.92 13.92
N SER A 62 0.45 3.04 14.61
CA SER A 62 -0.53 4.12 14.77
C SER A 62 -0.84 4.84 13.45
N VAL A 63 -2.06 5.34 13.32
CA VAL A 63 -2.50 6.12 12.15
C VAL A 63 -2.88 7.54 12.58
N PRO A 64 -2.17 8.58 12.11
CA PRO A 64 -2.50 9.96 12.43
C PRO A 64 -3.82 10.38 11.77
N ILE A 65 -4.66 11.05 12.55
CA ILE A 65 -5.94 11.61 12.12
C ILE A 65 -5.80 13.14 12.06
N ILE A 66 -6.36 13.74 11.01
CA ILE A 66 -6.32 15.18 10.74
C ILE A 66 -7.74 15.74 10.56
N LYS A 67 -7.85 17.06 10.68
CA LYS A 67 -8.99 17.84 10.22
C LYS A 67 -8.77 18.27 8.77
N TYR A 68 -9.75 18.06 7.90
CA TYR A 68 -9.68 18.46 6.50
C TYR A 68 -11.05 18.94 5.99
N LYS A 69 -11.10 20.14 5.38
CA LYS A 69 -12.33 20.78 4.85
C LYS A 69 -13.53 20.67 5.81
N ASN A 70 -13.33 21.07 7.07
CA ASN A 70 -14.32 21.05 8.16
C ASN A 70 -14.79 19.66 8.62
N LYS A 71 -14.15 18.58 8.18
CA LYS A 71 -14.40 17.21 8.66
C LYS A 71 -13.24 16.76 9.53
N ASP A 72 -13.57 16.31 10.75
CA ASP A 72 -12.64 15.61 11.64
C ASP A 72 -12.66 14.11 11.34
N GLY A 73 -11.61 13.40 11.78
CA GLY A 73 -11.51 11.95 11.57
C GLY A 73 -10.93 11.55 10.22
N ILE A 74 -10.26 12.46 9.51
CA ILE A 74 -9.70 12.18 8.17
C ILE A 74 -8.29 11.62 8.30
N ILE A 75 -7.97 10.63 7.47
CA ILE A 75 -6.66 10.01 7.36
C ILE A 75 -6.06 10.45 6.02
N ASP A 76 -4.81 10.92 6.07
CA ASP A 76 -4.03 11.27 4.88
C ASP A 76 -3.10 10.12 4.51
N LEU A 77 -3.46 9.38 3.46
CA LEU A 77 -2.72 8.19 3.02
C LEU A 77 -1.27 8.50 2.63
N LEU A 78 -0.95 9.75 2.28
CA LEU A 78 0.42 10.17 1.97
C LEU A 78 1.34 10.14 3.19
N LYS A 79 0.78 10.22 4.39
CA LYS A 79 1.53 10.15 5.66
C LYS A 79 1.65 8.73 6.19
N VAL A 80 0.93 7.77 5.60
CA VAL A 80 0.75 6.43 6.18
C VAL A 80 1.14 5.36 5.16
N LYS A 81 2.43 5.12 4.97
CA LYS A 81 2.90 4.10 4.02
C LYS A 81 2.63 2.68 4.53
N GLU A 82 2.05 1.81 3.70
CA GLU A 82 1.99 0.37 3.98
C GLU A 82 3.41 -0.18 4.11
N SER A 83 3.78 -0.56 5.32
CA SER A 83 5.16 -0.83 5.71
C SER A 83 5.19 -1.80 6.87
N TYR A 84 6.35 -2.39 7.13
CA TYR A 84 6.53 -3.31 8.23
C TYR A 84 6.08 -2.68 9.57
N SER A 85 5.44 -3.49 10.40
CA SER A 85 4.95 -3.09 11.72
C SER A 85 5.46 -4.12 12.73
N PRO A 86 6.50 -3.81 13.51
CA PRO A 86 7.14 -4.80 14.39
C PRO A 86 6.23 -5.31 15.52
N THR A 87 5.18 -4.57 15.87
CA THR A 87 4.30 -4.88 17.00
C THR A 87 3.08 -5.73 16.63
N ILE A 88 2.91 -6.08 15.36
CA ILE A 88 1.81 -6.94 14.92
C ILE A 88 2.04 -8.37 15.39
N THR A 89 1.05 -8.97 16.07
CA THR A 89 1.20 -10.33 16.61
C THR A 89 0.20 -11.32 16.01
N ASN A 90 -1.00 -10.88 15.64
CA ASN A 90 -2.09 -11.75 15.19
C ASN A 90 -2.28 -11.80 13.66
N GLY A 91 -1.32 -11.28 12.88
CA GLY A 91 -1.44 -11.22 11.41
C GLY A 91 -1.64 -12.59 10.75
N SER A 92 -0.93 -13.63 11.22
CA SER A 92 -1.06 -15.00 10.71
C SER A 92 -2.45 -15.60 11.00
N ASP A 93 -3.04 -15.28 12.15
CA ASP A 93 -4.35 -15.78 12.55
C ASP A 93 -5.45 -15.14 11.71
N VAL A 94 -5.33 -13.84 11.41
CA VAL A 94 -6.25 -13.12 10.51
C VAL A 94 -6.20 -13.69 9.09
N TRP A 95 -5.00 -13.96 8.55
CA TRP A 95 -4.89 -14.65 7.26
C TRP A 95 -5.59 -16.01 7.29
N ARG A 96 -5.34 -16.84 8.31
CA ARG A 96 -5.97 -18.16 8.47
C ARG A 96 -7.50 -18.05 8.52
N ALA A 97 -8.03 -17.08 9.27
CA ALA A 97 -9.46 -16.81 9.34
C ALA A 97 -10.04 -16.48 7.96
N MET A 98 -9.40 -15.59 7.19
CA MET A 98 -9.84 -15.26 5.84
C MET A 98 -9.82 -16.48 4.90
N TYR A 99 -8.75 -17.29 4.91
CA TYR A 99 -8.70 -18.50 4.08
C TYR A 99 -9.80 -19.52 4.44
N ASN A 100 -10.11 -19.67 5.73
CA ASN A 100 -11.15 -20.58 6.21
C ASN A 100 -12.57 -20.12 5.83
N LEU A 101 -12.80 -18.81 5.72
CA LEU A 101 -14.09 -18.26 5.28
C LEU A 101 -14.35 -18.50 3.79
N THR A 102 -13.30 -18.67 3.00
CA THR A 102 -13.38 -18.70 1.53
C THR A 102 -13.41 -20.15 1.03
N PRO A 103 -14.56 -20.65 0.54
CA PRO A 103 -14.73 -22.08 0.25
C PRO A 103 -14.16 -22.48 -1.13
N ASN A 104 -13.92 -21.51 -2.02
CA ASN A 104 -13.53 -21.79 -3.40
C ASN A 104 -12.04 -21.45 -3.65
N LYS A 105 -11.39 -22.29 -4.47
CA LYS A 105 -9.98 -22.13 -4.83
C LYS A 105 -9.69 -20.82 -5.56
N ALA A 106 -10.68 -20.21 -6.21
CA ALA A 106 -10.46 -19.01 -6.99
C ALA A 106 -10.30 -17.77 -6.10
N PHE A 107 -11.05 -17.67 -5.01
CA PHE A 107 -10.88 -16.62 -4.01
C PHE A 107 -9.60 -16.83 -3.19
N HIS A 108 -9.17 -18.08 -2.96
CA HIS A 108 -7.83 -18.35 -2.41
C HIS A 108 -6.72 -17.74 -3.28
N LYS A 109 -6.84 -17.78 -4.61
CA LYS A 109 -5.88 -17.10 -5.50
C LYS A 109 -5.89 -15.59 -5.34
N ILE A 110 -7.07 -14.98 -5.18
CA ILE A 110 -7.16 -13.54 -4.86
C ILE A 110 -6.45 -13.24 -3.54
N LEU A 111 -6.70 -14.04 -2.49
CA LEU A 111 -6.03 -13.87 -1.20
C LEU A 111 -4.52 -14.10 -1.29
N ASN A 112 -4.05 -15.06 -2.08
CA ASN A 112 -2.63 -15.29 -2.35
C ASN A 112 -1.98 -14.06 -3.01
N GLY A 113 -2.64 -13.47 -4.02
CA GLY A 113 -2.16 -12.24 -4.67
C GLY A 113 -2.14 -11.04 -3.73
N MET A 114 -3.14 -10.90 -2.85
CA MET A 114 -3.14 -9.88 -1.79
C MET A 114 -2.04 -10.13 -0.76
N LYS A 115 -1.83 -11.39 -0.36
CA LYS A 115 -0.75 -11.76 0.56
C LYS A 115 0.61 -11.43 -0.03
N PHE A 116 0.84 -11.74 -1.32
CA PHE A 116 2.05 -11.34 -2.05
C PHE A 116 2.25 -9.83 -2.06
N THR A 117 1.17 -9.06 -2.24
CA THR A 117 1.19 -7.59 -2.19
C THR A 117 1.65 -7.11 -0.81
N VAL A 118 0.97 -7.54 0.25
CA VAL A 118 1.30 -7.14 1.63
C VAL A 118 2.73 -7.55 2.00
N THR A 119 3.13 -8.79 1.73
CA THR A 119 4.48 -9.26 2.07
C THR A 119 5.58 -8.55 1.28
N THR A 120 5.30 -8.16 0.03
CA THR A 120 6.21 -7.34 -0.77
C THR A 120 6.33 -5.93 -0.19
N HIS A 121 5.23 -5.27 0.19
CA HIS A 121 5.28 -3.92 0.78
C HIS A 121 6.03 -3.90 2.11
N ILE A 122 5.76 -4.83 3.03
CA ILE A 122 6.50 -4.88 4.30
C ILE A 122 7.98 -5.20 4.09
N SER A 123 8.33 -5.97 3.05
CA SER A 123 9.72 -6.25 2.71
C SER A 123 10.42 -5.06 2.05
N ALA A 124 9.71 -4.33 1.18
CA ALA A 124 10.22 -3.17 0.47
C ALA A 124 10.38 -1.94 1.39
N PHE A 125 9.49 -1.84 2.37
CA PHE A 125 9.38 -0.74 3.31
C PHE A 125 9.55 -1.27 4.74
N TYR A 126 10.69 -1.92 4.99
CA TYR A 126 10.93 -2.68 6.21
C TYR A 126 11.38 -1.79 7.37
N THR A 127 12.51 -1.09 7.23
CA THR A 127 13.02 -0.19 8.27
C THR A 127 12.76 1.25 7.87
N ASN A 128 12.09 2.02 8.71
CA ASN A 128 11.98 3.47 8.53
C ASN A 128 13.07 4.17 9.35
N PHE A 129 13.88 4.98 8.69
CA PHE A 129 14.89 5.82 9.32
C PHE A 129 14.82 7.23 8.74
N ILE A 130 14.38 8.19 9.56
CA ILE A 130 14.21 9.61 9.20
C ILE A 130 13.35 9.77 7.92
N GLY A 131 12.22 9.07 7.87
CA GLY A 131 11.28 9.11 6.72
C GLY A 131 11.72 8.30 5.50
N ASN A 132 12.95 7.75 5.50
CA ASN A 132 13.45 6.89 4.43
C ASN A 132 13.24 5.42 4.78
N TYR A 133 12.71 4.67 3.81
CA TYR A 133 12.46 3.25 3.98
C TYR A 133 13.54 2.40 3.34
N PHE A 134 14.06 1.46 4.10
CA PHE A 134 15.08 0.51 3.68
C PHE A 134 14.46 -0.87 3.53
N PRO A 135 14.65 -1.53 2.36
CA PRO A 135 14.08 -2.84 2.13
C PRO A 135 14.89 -3.93 2.84
N ASN A 136 14.22 -5.03 3.16
CA ASN A 136 14.80 -6.25 3.67
C ASN A 136 14.56 -7.42 2.70
N PRO A 137 15.53 -7.74 1.84
CA PRO A 137 15.36 -8.80 0.83
C PRO A 137 15.26 -10.20 1.42
N PHE A 138 15.75 -10.44 2.65
CA PHE A 138 15.59 -11.74 3.32
C PHE A 138 14.14 -12.00 3.68
N VAL A 139 13.42 -10.97 4.14
CA VAL A 139 11.99 -11.07 4.46
C VAL A 139 11.18 -11.36 3.20
N PHE A 140 11.51 -10.68 2.09
CA PHE A 140 10.91 -10.96 0.79
C PHE A 140 11.12 -12.41 0.39
N ARG A 141 12.36 -12.89 0.34
CA ARG A 141 12.71 -14.27 -0.05
C ARG A 141 12.03 -15.33 0.82
N LYS A 142 11.86 -15.08 2.13
CA LYS A 142 11.17 -16.01 3.04
C LYS A 142 9.67 -16.11 2.75
N SER A 143 9.05 -15.03 2.29
CA SER A 143 7.61 -14.95 2.04
C SER A 143 7.21 -15.20 0.58
N TYR A 144 8.18 -15.22 -0.33
CA TYR A 144 7.98 -15.37 -1.76
C TYR A 144 7.71 -16.84 -2.14
N THR A 145 6.69 -17.04 -2.97
CA THR A 145 6.48 -18.30 -3.71
C THR A 145 6.08 -17.95 -5.15
N GLU A 146 6.44 -18.81 -6.11
CA GLU A 146 6.03 -18.61 -7.51
C GLU A 146 4.51 -18.67 -7.67
N GLU A 147 3.84 -19.52 -6.88
CA GLU A 147 2.37 -19.58 -6.83
C GLU A 147 1.76 -18.23 -6.45
N TYR A 148 2.22 -17.61 -5.36
CA TYR A 148 1.72 -16.31 -4.93
C TYR A 148 2.05 -15.19 -5.92
N GLN A 149 3.21 -15.26 -6.58
CA GLN A 149 3.54 -14.34 -7.67
C GLN A 149 2.55 -14.48 -8.85
N ASN A 150 2.26 -15.70 -9.30
CA ASN A 150 1.33 -15.95 -10.40
C ASN A 150 -0.09 -15.50 -10.06
N ASP A 151 -0.54 -15.77 -8.84
CA ASP A 151 -1.83 -15.32 -8.33
C ASP A 151 -1.89 -13.78 -8.22
N PHE A 152 -0.79 -13.12 -7.84
CA PHE A 152 -0.67 -11.67 -7.87
C PHE A 152 -0.76 -11.09 -9.29
N ILE A 153 -0.12 -11.71 -10.28
CA ILE A 153 -0.20 -11.26 -11.68
C ILE A 153 -1.66 -11.26 -12.15
N ASN A 154 -2.40 -12.32 -11.85
CA ASN A 154 -3.83 -12.41 -12.16
C ASN A 154 -4.63 -11.32 -11.43
N LEU A 155 -4.39 -11.12 -10.13
CA LEU A 155 -5.05 -10.07 -9.35
C LEU A 155 -4.78 -8.68 -9.93
N TYR A 156 -3.54 -8.37 -10.30
CA TYR A 156 -3.19 -7.10 -10.93
C TYR A 156 -3.99 -6.88 -12.21
N MET A 157 -4.01 -7.87 -13.11
CA MET A 157 -4.69 -7.73 -14.40
C MET A 157 -6.20 -7.58 -14.24
N ILE A 158 -6.78 -8.31 -13.29
CA ILE A 158 -8.18 -8.16 -12.90
C ILE A 158 -8.49 -6.73 -12.45
N ILE A 159 -7.71 -6.19 -11.50
CA ILE A 159 -7.97 -4.84 -10.99
C ILE A 159 -7.71 -3.79 -12.06
N ARG A 160 -6.68 -3.97 -12.89
CA ARG A 160 -6.43 -3.11 -14.06
C ARG A 160 -7.64 -3.10 -15.00
N ASN A 161 -8.20 -4.27 -15.33
CA ASN A 161 -9.39 -4.39 -16.17
C ASN A 161 -10.62 -3.73 -15.53
N ALA A 162 -10.79 -3.85 -14.21
CA ALA A 162 -11.86 -3.17 -13.51
C ALA A 162 -11.75 -1.64 -13.66
N ILE A 163 -10.55 -1.06 -13.50
CA ILE A 163 -10.33 0.37 -13.77
C ILE A 163 -10.70 0.72 -15.21
N GLY A 164 -10.20 -0.02 -16.20
CA GLY A 164 -10.52 0.22 -17.60
C GLY A 164 -12.03 0.07 -17.92
N SER A 165 -12.74 -0.78 -17.17
CA SER A 165 -14.16 -1.04 -17.35
C SER A 165 -15.07 0.04 -16.77
N LEU A 166 -14.54 0.96 -15.96
CA LEU A 166 -15.30 2.11 -15.46
C LEU A 166 -15.92 2.94 -16.60
N LYS A 167 -15.26 3.01 -17.77
CA LYS A 167 -15.78 3.69 -18.97
C LYS A 167 -17.05 3.05 -19.56
N HIS A 168 -17.36 1.83 -19.16
CA HIS A 168 -18.54 1.08 -19.59
C HIS A 168 -19.65 1.05 -18.53
N THR A 169 -19.44 1.75 -17.41
CA THR A 169 -20.47 1.95 -16.37
C THR A 169 -21.17 3.29 -16.56
N ASN A 170 -22.32 3.47 -15.91
CA ASN A 170 -23.01 4.77 -15.85
C ASN A 170 -22.42 5.71 -14.76
N SER A 171 -21.24 5.40 -14.23
CA SER A 171 -20.64 6.11 -13.10
C SER A 171 -20.12 7.48 -13.53
N VAL A 172 -20.37 8.50 -12.72
CA VAL A 172 -19.73 9.81 -12.90
C VAL A 172 -18.31 9.72 -12.35
N LEU A 173 -17.34 9.67 -13.25
CA LEU A 173 -15.93 9.56 -12.88
C LEU A 173 -15.38 10.90 -12.41
N HIS A 174 -14.69 10.89 -11.27
CA HIS A 174 -13.93 12.05 -10.84
C HIS A 174 -12.83 12.37 -11.89
N PRO A 175 -12.52 13.64 -12.18
CA PRO A 175 -11.54 14.00 -13.21
C PRO A 175 -10.19 13.31 -13.06
N GLU A 176 -9.68 13.19 -11.83
CA GLU A 176 -8.43 12.46 -11.54
C GLU A 176 -8.52 10.96 -11.85
N VAL A 177 -9.67 10.33 -11.60
CA VAL A 177 -9.88 8.90 -11.90
C VAL A 177 -9.93 8.69 -13.41
N LYS A 178 -10.61 9.60 -14.12
CA LYS A 178 -10.74 9.55 -15.58
C LYS A 178 -9.38 9.51 -16.29
N LYS A 179 -8.38 10.27 -15.81
CA LYS A 179 -7.01 10.25 -16.36
C LYS A 179 -6.41 8.83 -16.43
N ILE A 180 -6.65 8.00 -15.42
CA ILE A 180 -6.16 6.61 -15.41
C ILE A 180 -7.03 5.70 -16.26
N VAL A 181 -8.35 5.86 -16.17
CA VAL A 181 -9.30 5.03 -16.94
C VAL A 181 -9.02 5.14 -18.44
N ASP A 182 -8.73 6.34 -18.93
CA ASP A 182 -8.46 6.62 -20.34
C ASP A 182 -7.14 6.00 -20.83
N LEU A 183 -6.19 5.70 -19.94
CA LEU A 183 -4.91 5.03 -20.26
C LEU A 183 -5.01 3.50 -20.30
N ILE A 184 -6.13 2.93 -19.87
CA ILE A 184 -6.26 1.48 -19.68
C ILE A 184 -7.12 0.85 -20.78
N GLU A 185 -6.44 0.07 -21.61
CA GLU A 185 -7.06 -0.90 -22.51
C GLU A 185 -7.41 -2.19 -21.76
N ILE A 186 -8.63 -2.69 -21.95
CA ILE A 186 -9.13 -3.90 -21.27
C ILE A 186 -8.52 -5.12 -21.96
N ASP A 187 -7.88 -5.99 -21.18
CA ASP A 187 -7.36 -7.27 -21.66
C ASP A 187 -8.41 -8.37 -21.45
N LYS A 188 -9.08 -8.78 -22.54
CA LYS A 188 -10.15 -9.79 -22.51
C LYS A 188 -9.71 -11.17 -21.98
N ARG A 189 -8.40 -11.41 -21.86
CA ARG A 189 -7.89 -12.64 -21.24
C ARG A 189 -8.17 -12.71 -19.74
N PHE A 190 -8.45 -11.59 -19.08
CA PHE A 190 -8.62 -11.50 -17.63
C PHE A 190 -10.02 -10.99 -17.26
N ASP A 191 -11.04 -11.58 -17.87
CA ASP A 191 -12.44 -11.23 -17.61
C ASP A 191 -12.94 -11.91 -16.31
N ILE A 192 -13.68 -11.17 -15.48
CA ILE A 192 -14.38 -11.76 -14.33
C ILE A 192 -15.79 -12.14 -14.80
N LEU A 193 -16.08 -13.43 -14.77
CA LEU A 193 -17.46 -13.90 -14.77
C LEU A 193 -18.06 -13.54 -13.41
N THR A 194 -19.01 -12.60 -13.44
CA THR A 194 -19.73 -11.99 -12.31
C THR A 194 -19.89 -12.91 -11.10
N TYR A 195 -19.53 -12.40 -9.91
CA TYR A 195 -19.55 -13.16 -8.66
C TYR A 195 -20.24 -12.35 -7.55
N ASP A 196 -21.24 -12.93 -6.89
CA ASP A 196 -21.81 -12.36 -5.66
C ASP A 196 -20.86 -12.68 -4.48
N SER A 197 -19.81 -11.86 -4.37
CA SER A 197 -18.74 -11.99 -3.37
C SER A 197 -18.93 -11.08 -2.18
N TYR A 198 -19.94 -10.21 -2.22
CA TYR A 198 -19.98 -9.05 -1.35
C TYR A 198 -19.98 -9.46 0.12
N GLU A 199 -20.82 -10.42 0.49
CA GLU A 199 -20.87 -10.95 1.85
C GLU A 199 -19.53 -11.56 2.28
N LEU A 200 -18.85 -12.28 1.39
CA LEU A 200 -17.56 -12.90 1.68
C LEU A 200 -16.47 -11.85 1.93
N ILE A 201 -16.42 -10.80 1.09
CA ILE A 201 -15.47 -9.70 1.27
C ILE A 201 -15.75 -8.94 2.56
N GLU A 202 -17.01 -8.70 2.91
CA GLU A 202 -17.36 -8.05 4.17
C GLU A 202 -16.90 -8.89 5.38
N LYS A 203 -17.04 -10.21 5.36
CA LYS A 203 -16.48 -11.11 6.40
C LYS A 203 -14.94 -11.05 6.45
N CYS A 204 -14.26 -10.91 5.31
CA CYS A 204 -12.82 -10.68 5.30
C CYS A 204 -12.45 -9.32 5.92
N ILE A 205 -13.25 -8.27 5.70
CA ILE A 205 -13.04 -6.96 6.32
C ILE A 205 -13.20 -7.04 7.84
N GLU A 206 -14.17 -7.80 8.35
CA GLU A 206 -14.33 -8.06 9.79
C GLU A 206 -13.09 -8.76 10.38
N CYS A 207 -12.52 -9.73 9.67
CA CYS A 207 -11.27 -10.39 10.08
C CYS A 207 -10.12 -9.37 10.16
N VAL A 208 -9.96 -8.52 9.14
CA VAL A 208 -8.93 -7.48 9.11
C VAL A 208 -9.14 -6.46 10.24
N ALA A 209 -10.39 -6.11 10.57
CA ALA A 209 -10.70 -5.17 11.65
C ALA A 209 -10.21 -5.66 13.02
N CYS A 210 -9.96 -6.96 13.20
CA CYS A 210 -9.42 -7.55 14.42
C CYS A 210 -7.90 -7.56 14.53
N LEU A 211 -7.16 -7.01 13.55
CA LEU A 211 -5.71 -6.87 13.67
C LEU A 211 -5.35 -5.94 14.84
N ASP A 212 -4.27 -6.26 15.55
CA ASP A 212 -3.69 -5.38 16.58
C ASP A 212 -2.92 -4.18 16.00
N CYS A 213 -3.05 -3.95 14.68
CA CYS A 213 -2.31 -2.94 13.93
C CYS A 213 -3.20 -1.97 13.13
N GLN A 214 -3.31 -0.69 13.54
CA GLN A 214 -4.17 0.30 12.85
C GLN A 214 -3.77 0.53 11.39
N LYS A 215 -2.46 0.68 11.11
CA LYS A 215 -1.94 0.80 9.75
C LYS A 215 -2.30 -0.41 8.87
N CYS A 216 -2.29 -1.60 9.47
CA CYS A 216 -2.62 -2.85 8.80
C CYS A 216 -4.14 -2.96 8.57
N ILE A 217 -4.96 -2.54 9.54
CA ILE A 217 -6.42 -2.40 9.37
C ILE A 217 -6.73 -1.43 8.25
N LEU A 218 -6.07 -0.27 8.22
CA LEU A 218 -6.25 0.76 7.20
C LEU A 218 -6.03 0.20 5.80
N TRP A 219 -4.83 -0.32 5.55
CA TRP A 219 -4.46 -0.80 4.22
C TRP A 219 -5.19 -2.08 3.82
N GLY A 220 -5.44 -3.00 4.76
CA GLY A 220 -6.25 -4.19 4.50
C GLY A 220 -7.69 -3.84 4.16
N THR A 221 -8.29 -2.89 4.87
CA THR A 221 -9.66 -2.42 4.59
C THR A 221 -9.75 -1.73 3.23
N ILE A 222 -8.78 -0.87 2.89
CA ILE A 222 -8.73 -0.19 1.58
C ILE A 222 -8.61 -1.22 0.45
N GLN A 223 -7.74 -2.23 0.60
CA GLN A 223 -7.54 -3.26 -0.42
C GLN A 223 -8.79 -4.13 -0.60
N LEU A 224 -9.43 -4.57 0.49
CA LEU A 224 -10.66 -5.39 0.41
C LEU A 224 -11.85 -4.59 -0.13
N ARG A 225 -12.03 -3.33 0.28
CA ARG A 225 -13.06 -2.45 -0.30
C ARG A 225 -12.80 -2.17 -1.77
N GLY A 226 -11.54 -1.96 -2.18
CA GLY A 226 -11.18 -1.79 -3.58
C GLY A 226 -11.48 -3.04 -4.41
N LEU A 227 -11.27 -4.24 -3.85
CA LEU A 227 -11.64 -5.49 -4.50
C LEU A 227 -13.16 -5.59 -4.66
N ARG A 228 -13.92 -5.27 -3.61
CA ARG A 228 -15.38 -5.20 -3.69
C ARG A 228 -15.82 -4.25 -4.80
N THR A 229 -15.27 -3.04 -4.86
CA THR A 229 -15.60 -2.08 -5.93
C THR A 229 -15.24 -2.61 -7.32
N ALA A 230 -14.15 -3.37 -7.48
CA ALA A 230 -13.83 -3.98 -8.76
C ALA A 230 -14.95 -4.95 -9.22
N ILE A 231 -15.54 -5.70 -8.30
CA ILE A 231 -16.67 -6.60 -8.58
C ILE A 231 -17.93 -5.79 -8.96
N GLU A 232 -18.23 -4.71 -8.23
CA GLU A 232 -19.34 -3.79 -8.55
C GLU A 232 -19.20 -3.24 -9.98
N VAL A 233 -17.97 -2.89 -10.40
CA VAL A 233 -17.69 -2.46 -11.78
C VAL A 233 -18.00 -3.55 -12.80
N PHE A 234 -17.55 -4.80 -12.56
CA PHE A 234 -17.83 -5.90 -13.49
C PHE A 234 -19.32 -6.25 -13.56
N ASN A 235 -20.05 -6.05 -12.46
CA ASN A 235 -21.50 -6.16 -12.41
C ASN A 235 -22.23 -4.96 -13.06
N LYS A 236 -21.49 -3.99 -13.60
CA LYS A 236 -21.99 -2.77 -14.27
C LYS A 236 -22.82 -1.87 -13.34
N GLU A 237 -22.53 -1.91 -12.04
CA GLU A 237 -23.17 -1.05 -11.06
C GLU A 237 -22.65 0.40 -11.18
N ASN A 238 -23.39 1.35 -10.62
CA ASN A 238 -22.96 2.74 -10.54
C ASN A 238 -22.03 2.93 -9.33
N ILE A 239 -20.82 3.38 -9.60
CA ILE A 239 -19.75 3.50 -8.60
C ILE A 239 -19.65 4.93 -8.10
N ASP A 240 -19.98 5.12 -6.83
CA ASP A 240 -19.84 6.41 -6.16
C ASP A 240 -18.36 6.85 -6.03
N GLY A 241 -18.16 8.13 -5.69
CA GLY A 241 -16.81 8.69 -5.55
C GLY A 241 -15.99 8.04 -4.43
N VAL A 242 -16.60 7.54 -3.36
CA VAL A 242 -15.89 6.92 -2.23
C VAL A 242 -15.33 5.55 -2.65
N PHE A 243 -16.10 4.77 -3.39
CA PHE A 243 -15.66 3.48 -3.94
C PHE A 243 -14.57 3.65 -5.00
N GLN A 244 -14.63 4.70 -5.83
CA GLN A 244 -13.53 5.05 -6.74
C GLN A 244 -12.20 5.26 -5.99
N ILE A 245 -12.21 5.86 -4.80
CA ILE A 245 -11.00 6.05 -3.97
C ILE A 245 -10.37 4.71 -3.58
N TYR A 246 -11.16 3.74 -3.13
CA TYR A 246 -10.65 2.43 -2.71
C TYR A 246 -10.09 1.63 -3.87
N LEU A 247 -10.79 1.64 -5.01
CA LEU A 247 -10.36 0.93 -6.21
C LEU A 247 -9.02 1.50 -6.74
N ILE A 248 -8.87 2.82 -6.82
CA ILE A 248 -7.63 3.46 -7.26
C ILE A 248 -6.48 3.20 -6.28
N ASN A 249 -6.73 3.29 -4.97
CA ASN A 249 -5.69 2.99 -3.98
C ASN A 249 -5.24 1.53 -4.02
N LEU A 250 -6.17 0.57 -4.20
CA LEU A 250 -5.82 -0.83 -4.44
C LEU A 250 -4.93 -0.96 -5.69
N PHE A 251 -5.34 -0.36 -6.82
CA PHE A 251 -4.55 -0.42 -8.05
C PHE A 251 -3.15 0.19 -7.86
N ARG A 252 -3.04 1.32 -7.17
CA ARG A 252 -1.76 1.94 -6.81
C ARG A 252 -0.87 1.03 -5.96
N ARG A 253 -1.44 0.27 -5.01
CA ARG A 253 -0.69 -0.70 -4.19
C ARG A 253 -0.17 -1.87 -5.03
N LEU A 254 -1.01 -2.44 -5.90
CA LEU A 254 -0.60 -3.51 -6.80
C LEU A 254 0.50 -3.02 -7.77
N SER A 255 0.36 -1.80 -8.29
CA SER A 255 1.36 -1.16 -9.15
C SER A 255 2.70 -0.93 -8.44
N GLU A 256 2.71 -0.56 -7.16
CA GLU A 256 3.94 -0.52 -6.35
C GLU A 256 4.55 -1.91 -6.21
N THR A 257 3.72 -2.92 -5.94
CA THR A 257 4.17 -4.31 -5.76
C THR A 257 4.89 -4.84 -6.99
N VAL A 258 4.45 -4.49 -8.21
CA VAL A 258 5.17 -4.84 -9.44
C VAL A 258 6.61 -4.31 -9.41
N LYS A 259 6.80 -3.01 -9.14
CA LYS A 259 8.15 -2.42 -9.07
C LYS A 259 8.99 -2.98 -7.93
N GLN A 260 8.38 -3.13 -6.76
CA GLN A 260 9.09 -3.56 -5.56
C GLN A 260 9.48 -5.04 -5.62
N SER A 261 8.61 -5.91 -6.10
CA SER A 261 8.91 -7.32 -6.28
C SER A 261 10.01 -7.53 -7.33
N HIS A 262 9.95 -6.81 -8.46
CA HIS A 262 11.01 -6.82 -9.47
C HIS A 262 12.35 -6.35 -8.88
N ARG A 263 12.36 -5.22 -8.15
CA ARG A 263 13.56 -4.71 -7.47
C ARG A 263 14.14 -5.70 -6.47
N LEU A 264 13.31 -6.30 -5.62
CA LEU A 264 13.74 -7.22 -4.56
C LEU A 264 14.23 -8.57 -5.12
N LYS A 265 13.57 -9.11 -6.15
CA LYS A 265 13.94 -10.36 -6.84
C LYS A 265 15.33 -10.25 -7.47
N ASN A 266 15.67 -9.08 -8.02
CA ASN A 266 16.96 -8.82 -8.68
C ASN A 266 18.13 -8.58 -7.72
N ILE A 267 17.92 -8.58 -6.40
CA ILE A 267 19.02 -8.48 -5.42
C ILE A 267 19.71 -9.84 -5.29
N ARG A 268 20.88 -10.00 -5.92
CA ARG A 268 21.68 -11.24 -5.89
C ARG A 268 22.25 -11.56 -4.51
N TYR A 269 22.81 -10.56 -3.82
CA TYR A 269 23.50 -10.71 -2.53
C TYR A 269 22.82 -9.88 -1.41
N PRO A 270 21.78 -10.40 -0.73
CA PRO A 270 21.02 -9.67 0.29
C PRO A 270 21.84 -9.19 1.47
N PHE A 271 22.80 -9.99 1.93
CA PHE A 271 23.67 -9.62 3.05
C PHE A 271 24.47 -8.35 2.72
N ILE A 272 25.17 -8.35 1.58
CA ILE A 272 25.93 -7.21 1.09
C ILE A 272 25.00 -5.99 0.88
N TYR A 273 23.83 -6.21 0.28
CA TYR A 273 22.83 -5.16 0.07
C TYR A 273 22.42 -4.48 1.38
N LEU A 274 22.14 -5.26 2.43
CA LEU A 274 21.79 -4.71 3.74
C LEU A 274 22.96 -3.93 4.34
N VAL A 275 24.17 -4.51 4.34
CA VAL A 275 25.36 -3.83 4.86
C VAL A 275 25.57 -2.48 4.18
N ILE A 276 25.49 -2.42 2.85
CA ILE A 276 25.63 -1.17 2.09
C ILE A 276 24.50 -0.18 2.43
N SER A 277 23.26 -0.65 2.48
CA SER A 277 22.08 0.20 2.74
C SER A 277 22.13 0.83 4.14
N TYR A 278 22.49 0.05 5.16
CA TYR A 278 22.65 0.53 6.53
C TYR A 278 23.91 1.40 6.67
N TYR A 279 25.04 1.02 6.08
CA TYR A 279 26.27 1.81 6.11
C TYR A 279 26.06 3.20 5.52
N LYS A 280 25.41 3.31 4.35
CA LYS A 280 25.06 4.60 3.72
C LYS A 280 24.22 5.49 4.66
N SER A 281 23.33 4.89 5.43
CA SER A 281 22.48 5.61 6.39
C SER A 281 23.27 6.14 7.57
N ILE A 282 24.14 5.29 8.14
CA ILE A 282 25.01 5.66 9.27
C ILE A 282 25.99 6.76 8.85
N THR A 283 26.64 6.65 7.69
CA THR A 283 27.57 7.69 7.21
C THR A 283 26.87 9.01 6.92
N THR A 284 25.63 8.97 6.41
CA THR A 284 24.84 10.19 6.22
C THR A 284 24.54 10.86 7.56
N LEU A 285 24.18 10.10 8.58
CA LEU A 285 23.91 10.63 9.93
C LEU A 285 25.18 11.22 10.56
N THR A 286 26.32 10.52 10.47
CA THR A 286 27.58 11.02 11.03
C THR A 286 27.98 12.34 10.37
N LEU A 287 27.88 12.46 9.05
CA LEU A 287 28.14 13.71 8.34
C LEU A 287 27.21 14.85 8.77
N ILE A 288 25.91 14.59 8.93
CA ILE A 288 24.93 15.58 9.42
C ILE A 288 25.31 16.04 10.82
N THR A 289 25.64 15.11 11.74
CA THR A 289 26.03 15.47 13.11
C THR A 289 27.33 16.28 13.16
N ILE A 290 28.32 15.95 12.32
CA ILE A 290 29.57 16.71 12.19
C ILE A 290 29.27 18.13 11.68
N MET A 291 28.49 18.27 10.61
CA MET A 291 28.12 19.60 10.08
C MET A 291 27.37 20.44 11.11
N PHE A 292 26.43 19.84 11.84
CA PHE A 292 25.67 20.53 12.88
C PHE A 292 26.58 20.97 14.04
N GLY A 293 27.54 20.13 14.45
CA GLY A 293 28.57 20.47 15.42
C GLY A 293 29.46 21.64 14.97
N LEU A 294 29.85 21.68 13.69
CA LEU A 294 30.61 22.79 13.10
C LEU A 294 29.80 24.09 13.05
N LEU A 295 28.51 24.01 12.71
CA LEU A 295 27.57 25.14 12.73
C LEU A 295 27.43 25.72 14.14
N ILE A 296 27.23 24.89 15.16
CA ILE A 296 27.15 25.33 16.57
C ILE A 296 28.45 26.02 16.98
N ARG A 297 29.62 25.45 16.62
CA ARG A 297 30.92 26.06 16.88
C ARG A 297 31.06 27.44 16.22
N LYS A 298 30.61 27.57 14.97
CA LYS A 298 30.63 28.84 14.23
C LYS A 298 29.71 29.90 14.85
N ILE A 299 28.50 29.50 15.28
CA ILE A 299 27.54 30.40 15.95
C ILE A 299 28.11 30.88 17.30
N LYS A 300 28.72 29.98 18.06
CA LYS A 300 29.35 30.31 19.35
C LYS A 300 30.53 31.25 19.17
N SER A 301 31.38 31.04 18.15
CA SER A 301 32.52 31.90 17.87
C SER A 301 32.11 33.28 17.30
N SER A 302 31.06 33.35 16.48
CA SER A 302 30.49 34.63 16.04
C SER A 302 29.87 35.40 17.19
N GLY A 303 29.10 34.73 18.07
CA GLY A 303 28.52 35.37 19.26
C GLY A 303 29.58 35.92 20.22
N MET A 304 30.68 35.18 20.43
CA MET A 304 31.82 35.68 21.21
C MET A 304 32.49 36.91 20.56
N ARG A 305 32.64 36.97 19.23
CA ARG A 305 33.17 38.16 18.54
C ARG A 305 32.26 39.37 18.72
N THR A 306 30.95 39.21 18.56
CA THR A 306 29.98 40.30 18.71
C THR A 306 29.99 40.87 20.13
N GLN A 307 30.14 40.02 21.15
CA GLN A 307 30.26 40.45 22.55
C GLN A 307 31.53 41.29 22.77
N VAL A 308 32.68 40.84 22.26
CA VAL A 308 33.97 41.54 22.40
C VAL A 308 33.96 42.90 21.69
N GLU A 309 33.33 43.00 20.51
CA GLU A 309 33.19 44.28 19.79
C GLU A 309 32.26 45.28 20.51
N LEU A 310 31.21 44.80 21.19
CA LEU A 310 30.33 45.64 22.02
C LEU A 310 31.04 46.15 23.28
N ASP A 311 31.82 45.29 23.94
CA ASP A 311 32.58 45.66 25.14
C ASP A 311 33.72 46.66 24.83
N GLN A 312 34.27 46.64 23.62
CA GLN A 312 35.27 47.61 23.16
C GLN A 312 34.67 48.97 22.77
N LYS A 313 33.39 49.04 22.36
CA LYS A 313 32.71 50.31 22.07
C LYS A 313 32.16 51.04 23.30
N ASN A 314 32.01 50.33 24.42
CA ASN A 314 31.51 50.86 25.69
C ASN A 314 32.63 51.30 26.66
N LYS A 315 33.89 51.33 26.20
CA LYS A 315 35.05 51.92 26.88
C LYS A 315 35.52 53.15 26.13
#